data_AF-A0A1T4SAA4-F1
#
_entry.id   AF-A0A1T4SAA4-F1
#
_cell.length_a   1.000
_cell.length_b   1.000
_cell.length_c   1.000
_cell.angle_alpha   90.00
_cell.angle_beta   90.00
_cell.angle_gamma   90.00
#
_symmetry.space_group_name_H-M   'P 1'
#
loop_
_entity.id
_entity.type
_entity.pdbx_description
1 polymer ?
#
loop_
_entity_poly.entity_id
_entity_poly.type
_entity_poly.pdbx_seq_one_letter_code
_entity_poly.pdbx_strand_id
1 'polypeptide(L)'
;MNIRIGQGFDVHAFGDGDHVMLGGVRVPHSHGVLAHSDGDVAIHALCDAMLGALSLGDIGRHFPPSDPRWKDADSRAFLRHCRALAAGQGWQLGNADVTVICERPKVGPHVEAMREALSSDLGVGIDAVSVKATTSETLGFTGRGEGIAAMAVCLLVRQ
;
A
#
# COMPACT_ATOMS: atom_id res chain seq x y z
N MET A 1 27.34 4.94 4.09
CA MET A 1 26.06 4.24 3.96
C MET A 1 25.09 5.21 3.30
N ASN A 2 24.57 4.89 2.10
CA ASN A 2 23.67 5.80 1.40
C ASN A 2 22.23 5.29 1.57
N ILE A 3 21.37 6.14 2.13
CA ILE A 3 19.98 5.82 2.46
C ILE A 3 19.07 6.88 1.84
N ARG A 4 17.88 6.47 1.44
CA ARG A 4 16.82 7.37 0.97
C ARG A 4 15.53 7.06 1.70
N ILE A 5 14.81 8.10 2.08
CA ILE A 5 13.50 7.99 2.69
C ILE A 5 12.43 8.30 1.65
N GLY A 6 11.31 7.61 1.76
CA GLY A 6 10.09 7.91 1.03
C GLY A 6 8.88 7.85 1.94
N GLN A 7 7.85 8.59 1.56
CA GLN A 7 6.55 8.60 2.19
C GLN A 7 5.50 8.43 1.10
N GLY A 8 4.39 7.78 1.42
CA GLY A 8 3.21 7.77 0.59
C GLY A 8 1.93 7.81 1.41
N PHE A 9 0.87 8.27 0.76
CA PHE A 9 -0.47 8.37 1.30
C PHE A 9 -1.45 8.02 0.19
N ASP A 10 -2.42 7.16 0.49
CA ASP A 10 -3.51 6.86 -0.44
C ASP A 10 -4.85 6.80 0.30
N VAL A 11 -5.93 7.03 -0.44
CA VAL A 11 -7.30 6.99 0.08
C VAL A 11 -8.27 6.49 -0.98
N HIS A 12 -9.17 5.58 -0.59
CA HIS A 12 -10.31 5.17 -1.41
C HIS A 12 -11.62 5.37 -0.67
N ALA A 13 -12.63 5.85 -1.40
CA ALA A 13 -14.00 5.86 -0.91
C ALA A 13 -14.57 4.43 -0.90
N PHE A 14 -15.41 4.11 0.08
CA PHE A 14 -16.15 2.86 0.06
C PHE A 14 -17.24 2.87 -1.02
N GLY A 15 -17.55 1.69 -1.53
CA GLY A 15 -18.62 1.46 -2.49
C GLY A 15 -19.19 0.05 -2.35
N ASP A 16 -19.92 -0.39 -3.37
CA ASP A 16 -20.51 -1.74 -3.38
C ASP A 16 -19.43 -2.83 -3.38
N GLY A 17 -19.64 -3.88 -2.59
CA GLY A 17 -18.73 -5.02 -2.50
C GLY A 17 -18.89 -5.82 -1.21
N ASP A 18 -18.09 -6.87 -1.06
CA ASP A 18 -18.12 -7.81 0.07
C ASP A 18 -16.75 -7.95 0.79
N HIS A 19 -15.78 -7.13 0.40
CA HIS A 19 -14.41 -7.16 0.92
C HIS A 19 -13.63 -5.91 0.52
N VAL A 20 -12.53 -5.69 1.21
CA VAL A 20 -11.46 -4.77 0.77
C VAL A 20 -10.16 -5.53 0.62
N MET A 21 -9.37 -5.16 -0.38
CA MET A 21 -7.99 -5.63 -0.51
C MET A 21 -7.10 -4.74 0.34
N LEU A 22 -6.28 -5.34 1.21
CA LEU A 22 -5.35 -4.61 2.07
C LEU A 22 -4.05 -5.40 2.19
N GLY A 23 -2.92 -4.81 1.80
CA GLY A 23 -1.62 -5.44 1.86
C GLY A 23 -1.55 -6.78 1.11
N GLY A 24 -2.33 -6.93 0.03
CA GLY A 24 -2.44 -8.16 -0.76
C GLY A 24 -3.37 -9.22 -0.16
N VAL A 25 -4.13 -8.88 0.87
CA VAL A 25 -5.05 -9.78 1.59
C VAL A 25 -6.50 -9.36 1.37
N ARG A 26 -7.36 -10.32 1.03
CA ARG A 26 -8.82 -10.13 0.97
C ARG A 26 -9.40 -10.07 2.39
N VAL A 27 -9.79 -8.88 2.85
CA VAL A 27 -10.36 -8.67 4.19
C VAL A 27 -11.89 -8.55 4.09
N PRO A 28 -12.66 -9.45 4.74
CA PRO A 28 -14.12 -9.39 4.69
C PRO A 28 -14.68 -8.06 5.20
N HIS A 29 -15.59 -7.45 4.43
CA HIS A 29 -16.26 -6.22 4.80
C HIS A 29 -17.64 -6.15 4.13
N SER A 30 -18.50 -5.23 4.57
CA SER A 30 -19.81 -4.99 3.94
C SER A 30 -19.72 -4.07 2.72
N HIS A 31 -18.52 -3.60 2.38
CA HIS A 31 -18.24 -2.68 1.29
C HIS A 31 -17.00 -3.12 0.53
N GLY A 32 -16.95 -2.74 -0.73
CA GLY A 32 -15.73 -2.65 -1.52
C GLY A 32 -15.14 -1.24 -1.49
N VAL A 33 -14.17 -0.98 -2.35
CA VAL A 33 -13.59 0.35 -2.57
C VAL A 33 -13.82 0.80 -4.01
N LEU A 34 -13.98 2.10 -4.22
CA LEU A 34 -14.06 2.70 -5.53
C LEU A 34 -12.65 2.96 -6.07
N ALA A 35 -12.16 2.09 -6.95
CA ALA A 35 -10.84 2.20 -7.54
C ALA A 35 -10.83 1.69 -9.00
N HIS A 36 -9.78 2.05 -9.74
CA HIS A 36 -9.53 1.51 -11.08
C HIS A 36 -8.86 0.13 -11.04
N SER A 37 -7.97 -0.11 -10.06
CA SER A 37 -7.38 -1.41 -9.72
C SER A 37 -8.23 -2.15 -8.67
N ASP A 38 -7.68 -3.18 -8.01
CA ASP A 38 -8.29 -3.81 -6.82
C ASP A 38 -8.43 -2.87 -5.59
N GLY A 39 -7.87 -1.65 -5.67
CA GLY A 39 -8.03 -0.58 -4.68
C GLY A 39 -7.29 -0.81 -3.36
N ASP A 40 -6.21 -1.60 -3.36
CA ASP A 40 -5.39 -1.83 -2.17
C ASP A 40 -4.63 -0.57 -1.73
N VAL A 41 -5.29 0.22 -0.88
CA VAL A 41 -4.79 1.49 -0.37
C VAL A 41 -3.44 1.36 0.34
N ALA A 42 -3.17 0.22 0.99
CA ALA A 42 -1.92 0.00 1.71
C ALA A 42 -0.76 -0.22 0.73
N ILE A 43 -0.99 -1.00 -0.33
CA ILE A 43 0.01 -1.19 -1.37
C ILE A 43 0.25 0.09 -2.16
N HIS A 44 -0.80 0.84 -2.50
CA HIS A 44 -0.67 2.09 -3.23
C HIS A 44 0.16 3.12 -2.45
N ALA A 45 -0.14 3.33 -1.16
CA ALA A 45 0.66 4.21 -0.30
C ALA A 45 2.13 3.76 -0.24
N LEU A 46 2.39 2.45 -0.16
CA LEU A 46 3.76 1.92 -0.17
C LEU A 46 4.47 2.10 -1.52
N CYS A 47 3.75 1.95 -2.64
CA CYS A 47 4.29 2.25 -3.97
C CYS A 47 4.73 3.71 -4.08
N ASP A 48 3.88 4.65 -3.65
CA ASP A 48 4.22 6.08 -3.61
C ASP A 48 5.44 6.36 -2.72
N ALA A 49 5.54 5.70 -1.56
CA ALA A 49 6.72 5.81 -0.72
C ALA A 49 7.99 5.36 -1.46
N MET A 50 7.95 4.21 -2.14
CA MET A 50 9.12 3.70 -2.87
C MET A 50 9.47 4.59 -4.07
N LEU A 51 8.49 5.03 -4.85
CA LEU A 51 8.70 5.91 -6.01
C LEU A 51 9.25 7.27 -5.56
N GLY A 52 8.75 7.82 -4.45
CA GLY A 52 9.24 9.02 -3.81
C GLY A 52 10.69 8.88 -3.35
N ALA A 53 11.03 7.78 -2.67
CA ALA A 53 12.41 7.50 -2.26
C ALA A 53 13.38 7.39 -3.45
N LEU A 54 12.91 6.95 -4.62
CA LEU A 54 13.70 6.90 -5.85
C LEU A 54 13.67 8.22 -6.65
N SER A 55 12.86 9.20 -6.26
CA SER A 55 12.59 10.43 -7.00
C SER A 55 12.01 10.18 -8.40
N LEU A 56 11.11 9.20 -8.53
CA LEU A 56 10.49 8.78 -9.79
C LEU A 56 9.06 9.29 -10.00
N GLY A 57 8.60 10.21 -9.14
CA GLY A 57 7.21 10.67 -9.13
C GLY A 57 6.33 9.77 -8.27
N ASP A 58 5.13 9.50 -8.75
CA ASP A 58 4.02 8.87 -8.03
C ASP A 58 3.37 7.73 -8.81
N ILE A 59 2.46 7.01 -8.17
CA ILE A 59 1.74 5.87 -8.72
C ILE A 59 0.94 6.24 -9.98
N GLY A 60 0.35 7.44 -10.05
CA GLY A 60 -0.44 7.90 -11.19
C GLY A 60 0.38 8.06 -12.46
N ARG A 61 1.66 8.40 -12.33
CA ARG A 61 2.61 8.46 -13.45
C ARG A 61 2.97 7.07 -13.99
N HIS A 62 3.10 6.07 -13.13
CA HIS A 62 3.56 4.72 -13.51
C HIS A 62 2.39 3.81 -13.90
N PHE A 63 1.22 4.02 -13.30
CA PHE A 63 0.01 3.21 -13.47
C PHE A 63 -1.20 4.12 -13.77
N PRO A 64 -1.20 4.85 -14.90
CA PRO A 64 -2.23 5.84 -15.18
C PRO A 64 -3.61 5.20 -15.35
N PRO A 65 -4.68 5.75 -14.74
CA PRO A 65 -6.05 5.20 -14.86
C PRO A 65 -6.60 5.12 -16.28
N SER A 66 -6.06 5.92 -17.20
CA SER A 66 -6.45 5.93 -18.62
C SER A 66 -5.92 4.72 -19.40
N ASP A 67 -4.96 3.97 -18.85
CA ASP A 67 -4.42 2.77 -19.48
C ASP A 67 -5.26 1.54 -19.09
N PRO A 68 -5.94 0.90 -20.06
CA PRO A 68 -6.81 -0.25 -19.79
C PRO A 68 -6.11 -1.43 -19.13
N ARG A 69 -4.77 -1.52 -19.22
CA ARG A 69 -3.98 -2.60 -18.61
C ARG A 69 -4.07 -2.61 -17.07
N TRP A 70 -4.40 -1.48 -16.46
CA TRP A 70 -4.47 -1.35 -15.01
C TRP A 70 -5.88 -1.49 -14.43
N LYS A 71 -6.88 -1.63 -15.31
CA LYS A 71 -8.24 -1.90 -14.89
C LYS A 71 -8.31 -3.28 -14.21
N ASP A 72 -8.88 -3.33 -13.01
CA ASP A 72 -9.04 -4.54 -12.19
C ASP A 72 -7.72 -5.27 -11.89
N ALA A 73 -6.58 -4.57 -12.00
CA ALA A 73 -5.27 -5.15 -11.77
C ALA A 73 -5.00 -5.40 -10.28
N ASP A 74 -4.28 -6.49 -10.00
CA ASP A 74 -3.73 -6.83 -8.68
C ASP A 74 -2.65 -5.82 -8.30
N SER A 75 -2.87 -5.04 -7.23
CA SER A 75 -1.95 -4.01 -6.78
C SER A 75 -0.59 -4.57 -6.38
N ARG A 76 -0.49 -5.85 -6.02
CA ARG A 76 0.80 -6.51 -5.75
C ARG A 76 1.73 -6.48 -6.97
N ALA A 77 1.18 -6.42 -8.19
CA ALA A 77 1.97 -6.24 -9.41
C ALA A 77 2.66 -4.87 -9.44
N PHE A 78 2.01 -3.82 -8.93
CA PHE A 78 2.59 -2.48 -8.82
C PHE A 78 3.74 -2.46 -7.84
N LEU A 79 3.59 -3.15 -6.70
CA LEU A 79 4.64 -3.26 -5.68
C LEU A 79 5.88 -3.99 -6.22
N ARG A 80 5.68 -5.11 -6.92
CA ARG A 80 6.76 -5.85 -7.60
C ARG A 80 7.45 -4.99 -8.66
N HIS A 81 6.69 -4.16 -9.38
CA HIS A 81 7.27 -3.20 -10.33
C HIS A 81 8.15 -2.15 -9.63
N CYS A 82 7.68 -1.55 -8.52
CA CYS A 82 8.45 -0.60 -7.74
C CYS A 82 9.75 -1.20 -7.19
N ARG A 83 9.71 -2.45 -6.71
CA ARG A 83 10.91 -3.21 -6.33
C ARG A 83 11.88 -3.36 -7.51
N ALA A 84 11.39 -3.73 -8.69
CA ALA A 84 12.23 -3.90 -9.87
C ALA A 84 12.91 -2.58 -10.29
N LEU A 85 12.20 -1.45 -10.21
CA LEU A 85 12.76 -0.11 -10.45
C LEU A 85 13.85 0.25 -9.44
N ALA A 86 13.65 -0.07 -8.15
CA ALA A 86 14.65 0.14 -7.12
C ALA A 86 15.91 -0.67 -7.40
N ALA A 87 15.75 -1.98 -7.64
CA ALA A 87 16.85 -2.89 -7.92
C ALA A 87 17.63 -2.49 -9.19
N GLY A 88 16.93 -2.09 -10.25
CA GLY A 88 17.54 -1.61 -11.49
C GLY A 88 18.41 -0.36 -11.31
N GLN A 89 18.26 0.36 -10.20
CA GLN A 89 19.07 1.53 -9.83
C GLN A 89 20.06 1.25 -8.70
N GLY A 90 20.22 -0.01 -8.27
CA GLY A 90 21.12 -0.41 -7.19
C GLY A 90 20.61 -0.06 -5.78
N TRP A 91 19.28 0.03 -5.62
CA TRP A 91 18.63 0.22 -4.33
C TRP A 91 17.87 -1.04 -3.92
N GLN A 92 17.78 -1.26 -2.62
CA GLN A 92 16.89 -2.27 -2.03
C GLN A 92 16.12 -1.68 -0.85
N LEU A 93 15.00 -2.30 -0.51
CA LEU A 93 14.27 -1.94 0.68
C LEU A 93 15.07 -2.32 1.93
N GLY A 94 15.31 -1.35 2.81
CA GLY A 94 15.83 -1.59 4.16
C GLY A 94 14.68 -1.96 5.10
N ASN A 95 13.68 -1.08 5.21
CA ASN A 95 12.43 -1.38 5.92
C ASN A 95 11.26 -0.53 5.39
N ALA A 96 10.04 -1.00 5.67
CA ALA A 96 8.79 -0.27 5.44
C ALA A 96 7.89 -0.33 6.68
N ASP A 97 7.17 0.76 6.93
CA ASP A 97 6.16 0.86 7.97
C ASP A 97 4.87 1.46 7.39
N VAL A 98 3.79 0.69 7.46
CA VAL A 98 2.48 1.03 6.89
C VAL A 98 1.47 1.22 8.02
N THR A 99 0.60 2.21 7.90
CA THR A 99 -0.51 2.47 8.83
C THR A 99 -1.80 2.57 8.05
N VAL A 100 -2.72 1.63 8.28
CA VAL A 100 -4.08 1.66 7.75
C VAL A 100 -4.98 2.42 8.71
N ILE A 101 -5.76 3.37 8.20
CA ILE A 101 -6.61 4.28 8.97
C ILE A 101 -8.07 4.02 8.58
N CYS A 102 -8.82 3.36 9.47
CA CYS A 102 -10.24 3.08 9.26
C CYS A 102 -10.94 2.68 10.56
N GLU A 103 -12.26 2.92 10.63
CA GLU A 103 -13.10 2.35 11.70
C GLU A 103 -13.39 0.86 11.47
N ARG A 104 -13.60 0.50 10.21
CA ARG A 104 -13.84 -0.88 9.75
C ARG A 104 -13.19 -1.05 8.36
N PRO A 105 -12.77 -2.26 7.98
CA PRO A 105 -12.82 -3.52 8.74
C PRO A 105 -11.78 -3.62 9.87
N LYS A 106 -11.86 -4.68 10.69
CA LYS A 106 -10.82 -4.97 11.69
C LYS A 106 -9.56 -5.49 10.97
N VAL A 107 -8.53 -4.66 10.90
CA VAL A 107 -7.26 -5.03 10.24
C VAL A 107 -6.40 -5.98 11.07
N GLY A 108 -6.42 -5.85 12.41
CA GLY A 108 -5.56 -6.61 13.33
C GLY A 108 -5.44 -8.12 13.06
N PRO A 109 -6.54 -8.87 12.87
CA PRO A 109 -6.50 -10.30 12.58
C PRO A 109 -5.79 -10.69 11.27
N HIS A 110 -5.55 -9.73 10.38
CA HIS A 110 -5.00 -9.95 9.04
C HIS A 110 -3.56 -9.41 8.88
N VAL A 111 -3.02 -8.71 9.89
CA VAL A 111 -1.72 -8.03 9.83
C VAL A 111 -0.58 -8.96 9.46
N GLU A 112 -0.49 -10.14 10.07
CA GLU A 112 0.61 -11.09 9.75
C GLU A 112 0.58 -11.54 8.29
N ALA A 113 -0.61 -11.86 7.75
CA ALA A 113 -0.77 -12.21 6.35
C ALA A 113 -0.39 -11.06 5.40
N MET A 114 -0.70 -9.81 5.78
CA MET A 114 -0.27 -8.63 5.01
C MET A 114 1.25 -8.50 5.01
N ARG A 115 1.89 -8.64 6.19
CA ARG A 115 3.36 -8.57 6.31
C ARG A 115 4.04 -9.66 5.48
N GLU A 116 3.53 -10.89 5.48
CA GLU A 116 4.02 -11.99 4.66
C GLU A 116 3.90 -11.69 3.15
N ALA A 117 2.73 -11.23 2.70
CA ALA A 117 2.50 -10.89 1.29
C ALA A 117 3.44 -9.76 0.82
N LEU A 118 3.50 -8.66 1.59
CA LEU A 118 4.33 -7.50 1.27
C LEU A 118 5.83 -7.85 1.29
N SER A 119 6.31 -8.55 2.32
CA SER A 119 7.72 -8.93 2.42
C SER A 119 8.13 -9.88 1.30
N SER A 120 7.26 -10.82 0.91
CA SER A 120 7.49 -11.70 -0.25
C SER A 120 7.60 -10.92 -1.55
N ASP A 121 6.69 -9.98 -1.82
CA ASP A 121 6.72 -9.18 -3.04
C ASP A 121 7.95 -8.26 -3.11
N LEU A 122 8.35 -7.70 -1.96
CA LEU A 122 9.51 -6.82 -1.81
C LEU A 122 10.84 -7.58 -1.75
N GLY A 123 10.81 -8.89 -1.46
CA GLY A 123 11.98 -9.75 -1.37
C GLY A 123 12.86 -9.43 -0.17
N VAL A 124 12.24 -9.11 0.97
CA VAL A 124 12.90 -8.81 2.24
C VAL A 124 12.42 -9.74 3.35
N GLY A 125 13.12 -9.75 4.48
CA GLY A 125 12.66 -10.44 5.68
C GLY A 125 11.37 -9.82 6.23
N ILE A 126 10.55 -10.63 6.90
CA ILE A 126 9.29 -10.17 7.50
C ILE A 126 9.51 -9.12 8.61
N ASP A 127 10.68 -9.12 9.23
CA ASP A 127 11.14 -8.14 10.22
C ASP A 127 11.43 -6.75 9.62
N ALA A 128 11.59 -6.66 8.30
CA ALA A 128 11.73 -5.39 7.59
C ALA A 128 10.37 -4.73 7.24
N VAL A 129 9.24 -5.39 7.48
CA VAL A 129 7.90 -4.88 7.13
C VAL A 129 7.02 -4.83 8.36
N SER A 130 6.55 -3.63 8.68
CA SER A 130 5.55 -3.35 9.72
C SER A 130 4.24 -2.90 9.09
N VAL A 131 3.13 -3.43 9.59
CA VAL A 131 1.78 -3.00 9.24
C VAL A 131 1.02 -2.73 10.54
N LYS A 132 0.51 -1.53 10.66
CA LYS A 132 -0.27 -1.05 11.81
C LYS A 132 -1.66 -0.65 11.34
N ALA A 133 -2.59 -0.59 12.28
CA ALA A 133 -3.91 -0.06 12.05
C ALA A 133 -4.31 0.86 13.18
N THR A 134 -5.06 1.91 12.84
CA THR A 134 -5.68 2.80 13.82
C THR A 134 -7.05 3.24 13.34
N THR A 135 -7.95 3.47 14.29
CA THR A 135 -9.18 4.23 14.11
C THR A 135 -8.85 5.72 14.01
N SER A 136 -9.79 6.53 13.53
CA SER A 136 -9.72 7.99 13.67
C SER A 136 -10.68 8.48 14.77
N GLU A 137 -11.01 7.60 15.71
CA GLU A 137 -11.90 7.85 16.84
C GLU A 137 -13.23 8.48 16.40
N THR A 138 -13.83 7.95 15.33
CA THR A 138 -15.07 8.45 14.70
C THR A 138 -14.99 9.87 14.11
N LEU A 139 -13.79 10.47 14.07
CA LEU A 139 -13.55 11.78 13.46
C LEU A 139 -13.21 11.66 11.96
N GLY A 140 -13.68 12.62 11.18
CA GLY A 140 -13.34 12.72 9.75
C GLY A 140 -13.97 11.63 8.87
N PHE A 141 -13.55 11.56 7.60
CA PHE A 141 -14.15 10.65 6.62
C PHE A 141 -13.88 9.17 6.94
N THR A 142 -12.69 8.84 7.45
CA THR A 142 -12.38 7.49 7.93
C THR A 142 -13.23 7.14 9.15
N GLY A 143 -13.50 8.12 10.02
CA GLY A 143 -14.29 8.00 11.24
C GLY A 143 -15.79 7.83 10.99
N ARG A 144 -16.30 8.45 9.93
CA ARG A 144 -17.68 8.29 9.47
C ARG A 144 -17.89 7.06 8.58
N GLY A 145 -16.81 6.30 8.29
CA GLY A 145 -16.88 5.13 7.42
C GLY A 145 -17.21 5.49 5.97
N GLU A 146 -16.75 6.64 5.49
CA GLU A 146 -16.91 7.07 4.09
C GLU A 146 -15.83 6.47 3.17
N GLY A 147 -14.72 6.02 3.76
CA GLY A 147 -13.61 5.42 3.04
C GLY A 147 -12.52 4.91 3.98
N ILE A 148 -11.43 4.48 3.37
CA ILE A 148 -10.23 3.95 4.02
C ILE A 148 -9.00 4.68 3.50
N ALA A 149 -8.07 4.97 4.40
CA ALA A 149 -6.80 5.61 4.05
C ALA A 149 -5.63 4.75 4.51
N ALA A 150 -4.47 4.94 3.88
CA ALA A 150 -3.22 4.39 4.38
C ALA A 150 -2.08 5.39 4.23
N MET A 151 -1.13 5.29 5.16
CA MET A 151 0.16 5.97 5.10
C MET A 151 1.26 4.93 5.08
N ALA A 152 2.32 5.19 4.32
CA ALA A 152 3.51 4.36 4.32
C ALA A 152 4.77 5.22 4.41
N VAL A 153 5.77 4.73 5.13
CA VAL A 153 7.14 5.24 5.06
C VAL A 153 8.07 4.09 4.75
N CYS A 154 9.09 4.35 3.93
CA CYS A 154 10.11 3.36 3.62
C CYS A 154 11.51 3.97 3.64
N LEU A 155 12.49 3.14 4.00
CA LEU A 155 13.91 3.44 3.80
C LEU A 155 14.46 2.51 2.73
N LEU A 156 15.03 3.09 1.68
CA LEU A 156 15.84 2.39 0.70
C LEU A 156 17.32 2.52 1.08
N VAL A 157 18.05 1.43 0.95
CA VAL A 157 19.48 1.37 1.19
C VAL A 157 20.19 1.02 -0.11
N ARG A 158 21.38 1.60 -0.30
CA ARG A 158 22.22 1.24 -1.44
C ARG A 158 22.72 -0.19 -1.28
N GLN A 159 22.60 -0.99 -2.35
CA GLN A 159 23.24 -2.31 -2.43
C GLN A 159 24.76 -2.19 -2.51
#